data_AF-X0YGV9-F1
#
_entry.id   AF-X0YGV9-F1
#
_cell.length_a   1.000
_cell.length_b   1.000
_cell.length_c   1.000
_cell.angle_alpha   90.00
_cell.angle_beta   90.00
_cell.angle_gamma   90.00
#
_symmetry.space_group_name_H-M   'P 1'
#
loop_
_entity.id
_entity.type
_entity.pdbx_description
1 polymer ?
#
loop_
_entity_poly.entity_id
_entity_poly.type
_entity_poly.pdbx_seq_one_letter_code
_entity_poly.pdbx_strand_id
1 'polypeptide(L)'
;MGVFARGKQALAISDRSGLRFPYREMVREWNGSLVHYSEYEPKQPQLEPKPVGSDPQALQNPRVEEEATSQLILLNNNPFEVVNYSGTTYVNVYSLDHQRAAGSKVRLRGPAQVTSVGSGGADKLNLQAFAPINDIVGVTDIDSATGFTISLGKIDSSGNV
;
A
#
# COMPACT_ATOMS: atom_id res chain seq x y z
N MET A 1 -34.64 34.88 42.60
CA MET A 1 -33.68 33.82 42.25
C MET A 1 -33.04 33.33 43.54
N GLY A 2 -33.20 32.04 43.90
CA GLY A 2 -32.69 31.50 45.16
C GLY A 2 -31.17 31.26 45.11
N VAL A 3 -30.46 31.51 46.21
CA VAL A 3 -29.02 31.25 46.33
C VAL A 3 -28.83 29.84 46.89
N PHE A 4 -28.05 29.00 46.22
CA PHE A 4 -27.70 27.67 46.73
C PHE A 4 -26.78 27.77 47.96
N ALA A 5 -26.92 26.80 48.89
CA ALA A 5 -26.07 26.72 50.06
C ALA A 5 -24.60 26.58 49.65
N ARG A 6 -23.74 27.49 50.13
CA ARG A 6 -22.31 27.57 49.75
C ARG A 6 -21.39 26.64 50.56
N GLY A 7 -21.96 25.78 51.41
CA GLY A 7 -21.22 24.78 52.19
C GLY A 7 -20.19 25.35 53.19
N LYS A 8 -20.32 26.62 53.63
CA LYS A 8 -19.31 27.29 54.48
C LYS A 8 -19.06 26.59 55.83
N GLN A 9 -20.09 25.97 56.40
CA GLN A 9 -20.02 25.19 57.64
C GLN A 9 -20.28 23.70 57.40
N ALA A 10 -20.29 23.26 56.14
CA ALA A 10 -20.53 21.86 55.81
C ALA A 10 -19.26 21.05 56.05
N LEU A 11 -19.43 19.87 56.64
CA LEU A 11 -18.37 18.89 56.82
C LEU A 11 -18.62 17.72 55.86
N ALA A 12 -17.53 17.12 55.40
CA ALA A 12 -17.52 15.91 54.60
C ALA A 12 -16.62 14.88 55.27
N ILE A 13 -16.84 13.61 54.94
CA ILE A 13 -15.98 12.51 55.36
C ILE A 13 -15.10 12.16 54.16
N SER A 14 -13.79 12.02 54.37
CA SER A 14 -12.88 11.54 53.34
C SER A 14 -13.11 10.05 53.08
N ASP A 15 -13.28 9.70 51.81
CA ASP A 15 -13.43 8.29 51.38
C ASP A 15 -12.16 7.47 51.60
N ARG A 16 -10.99 8.12 51.80
CA ARG A 16 -9.70 7.46 52.01
C ARG A 16 -9.36 7.23 53.47
N SER A 17 -9.45 8.28 54.30
CA SER A 17 -9.09 8.20 55.73
C SER A 17 -10.29 8.01 56.66
N GLY A 18 -11.52 8.23 56.20
CA GLY A 18 -12.71 8.23 57.04
C GLY A 18 -12.80 9.41 58.02
N LEU A 19 -11.89 10.39 57.93
CA LEU A 19 -11.86 11.56 58.79
C LEU A 19 -12.81 12.66 58.31
N ARG A 20 -13.27 13.50 59.24
CA ARG A 20 -14.13 14.67 58.95
C ARG A 20 -13.29 15.89 58.61
N PHE A 21 -13.55 16.47 57.44
CA PHE A 21 -12.93 17.69 56.95
C PHE A 21 -13.98 18.72 56.50
N PRO A 22 -13.64 20.02 56.43
CA PRO A 22 -14.48 21.02 55.79
C PRO A 22 -14.77 20.67 54.32
N TYR A 23 -16.05 20.74 53.90
CA TYR A 23 -16.45 20.40 52.52
C TYR A 23 -15.70 21.23 51.46
N ARG A 24 -15.29 22.45 51.81
CA ARG A 24 -14.54 23.36 50.93
C ARG A 24 -13.10 22.90 50.63
N GLU A 25 -12.59 21.98 51.44
CA GLU A 25 -11.22 21.43 51.34
C GLU A 25 -11.22 20.04 50.67
N MET A 26 -12.41 19.53 50.32
CA MET A 26 -12.54 18.26 49.63
C MET A 26 -12.30 18.41 48.13
N VAL A 27 -11.59 17.45 47.55
CA VAL A 27 -11.28 17.34 46.13
C VAL A 27 -11.77 15.98 45.65
N ARG A 28 -12.26 15.91 44.41
CA ARG A 28 -12.70 14.66 43.81
C ARG A 28 -11.58 14.07 42.97
N GLU A 29 -11.18 12.84 43.28
CA GLU A 29 -10.14 12.11 42.55
C GLU A 29 -10.67 11.56 41.22
N TRP A 30 -9.74 11.09 40.39
CA TRP A 30 -10.01 10.54 39.05
C TRP A 30 -10.89 9.29 39.04
N ASN A 31 -10.96 8.56 40.16
CA ASN A 31 -11.80 7.38 40.38
C ASN A 31 -13.20 7.75 40.94
N GLY A 32 -13.47 9.04 41.18
CA GLY A 32 -14.72 9.55 41.72
C GLY A 32 -14.79 9.69 43.24
N SER A 33 -13.77 9.26 44.01
CA SER A 33 -13.73 9.39 45.47
C SER A 33 -13.52 10.84 45.90
N LEU A 34 -14.20 11.24 46.98
CA LEU A 34 -14.10 12.55 47.58
C LEU A 34 -13.12 12.49 48.77
N VAL A 35 -11.97 13.15 48.63
CA VAL A 35 -10.88 13.10 49.61
C VAL A 35 -10.46 14.51 50.03
N HIS A 36 -9.77 14.64 51.15
CA HIS A 36 -9.17 15.92 51.53
C HIS A 36 -7.96 16.24 50.63
N TYR A 37 -7.68 17.51 50.34
CA TYR A 37 -6.56 17.89 49.46
C TYR A 37 -5.18 17.37 49.93
N SER A 38 -4.99 17.13 51.23
CA SER A 38 -3.74 16.56 51.76
C SER A 38 -3.58 15.07 51.48
N GLU A 39 -4.68 14.41 51.12
CA GLU A 39 -4.75 12.98 50.82
C GLU A 39 -4.93 12.73 49.31
N TYR A 40 -4.95 13.79 48.50
CA TYR A 40 -5.20 13.71 47.06
C TYR A 40 -4.04 13.03 46.33
N GLU A 41 -4.36 11.98 45.58
CA GLU A 41 -3.43 11.31 44.68
C GLU A 41 -3.69 11.74 43.23
N PRO A 42 -2.67 12.27 42.53
CA PRO A 42 -2.80 12.57 41.12
C PRO A 42 -2.97 11.26 40.33
N LYS A 43 -3.73 11.36 39.23
CA LYS A 43 -3.94 10.23 38.31
C LYS A 43 -2.60 9.70 37.80
N GLN A 44 -2.43 8.38 37.86
CA GLN A 44 -1.20 7.74 37.41
C GLN A 44 -0.98 8.00 35.91
N PRO A 45 0.25 8.34 35.46
CA PRO A 45 0.54 8.70 34.08
C PRO A 45 0.29 7.57 33.08
N GLN A 46 0.17 6.32 33.53
CA GLN A 46 -0.21 5.17 32.69
C GLN A 46 -1.68 5.21 32.23
N LEU A 47 -2.55 5.96 32.92
CA LEU A 47 -3.98 6.07 32.60
C LEU A 47 -4.32 7.24 31.68
N GLU A 48 -3.32 8.05 31.29
CA GLU A 48 -3.43 9.11 30.30
C GLU A 48 -2.24 9.03 29.34
N PRO A 49 -2.28 8.11 28.36
CA PRO A 49 -1.27 8.07 27.32
C PRO A 49 -1.16 9.45 26.68
N LYS A 50 0.05 10.02 26.65
CA LYS A 50 0.28 11.29 25.96
C LYS A 50 -0.16 11.13 24.50
N PRO A 51 -0.85 12.13 23.92
CA PRO A 51 -1.15 12.12 22.50
C PRO A 51 0.16 11.88 21.74
N VAL A 52 0.16 10.92 20.82
CA VAL A 52 1.25 10.76 19.86
C VAL A 52 1.35 12.07 19.08
N GLY A 53 2.46 12.79 19.26
CA GLY A 53 2.70 14.04 18.56
C GLY A 53 2.76 13.81 17.06
N SER A 54 2.38 14.83 16.28
CA SER A 54 2.67 14.85 14.85
C SER A 54 4.17 14.70 14.66
N ASP A 55 4.59 13.67 13.94
CA ASP A 55 6.00 13.51 13.55
C ASP A 55 6.42 14.78 12.80
N PRO A 56 7.34 15.60 13.35
CA PRO A 56 7.77 16.85 12.71
C PRO A 56 8.49 16.60 11.38
N GLN A 57 8.85 15.35 11.09
CA GLN A 57 9.53 14.94 9.87
C GLN A 57 8.58 14.45 8.77
N ALA A 58 7.31 14.15 9.11
CA ALA A 58 6.32 13.69 8.15
C ALA A 58 5.70 14.87 7.38
N LEU A 59 5.60 14.73 6.05
CA LEU A 59 4.92 15.71 5.21
C LEU A 59 3.40 15.57 5.36
N GLN A 60 2.69 16.65 5.67
CA GLN A 60 1.23 16.62 5.91
C GLN A 60 0.44 16.17 4.67
N ASN A 61 0.92 16.49 3.48
CA ASN A 61 0.34 16.09 2.20
C ASN A 61 1.45 15.48 1.32
N PRO A 62 1.81 14.20 1.53
CA PRO A 62 2.75 13.52 0.65
C PRO A 62 2.18 13.51 -0.78
N ARG A 63 3.06 13.67 -1.77
CA ARG A 63 2.68 13.51 -3.17
C ARG A 63 2.12 12.08 -3.34
N VAL A 64 0.98 11.96 -4.01
CA VAL A 64 0.41 10.67 -4.38
C VAL A 64 1.44 9.90 -5.20
N GLU A 65 1.66 8.64 -4.84
CA GLU A 65 2.54 7.75 -5.61
C GLU A 65 2.02 7.62 -7.04
N GLU A 66 2.90 7.83 -8.01
CA GLU A 66 2.55 7.65 -9.42
C GLU A 66 2.41 6.17 -9.74
N GLU A 67 1.56 5.84 -10.71
CA GLU A 67 1.44 4.47 -11.19
C GLU A 67 2.82 3.97 -11.67
N ALA A 68 3.18 2.75 -11.25
CA ALA A 68 4.47 2.18 -11.60
C ALA A 68 4.65 2.11 -13.11
N THR A 69 5.82 2.54 -13.59
CA THR A 69 6.15 2.43 -15.01
C THR A 69 6.21 0.96 -15.42
N SER A 70 5.63 0.62 -16.57
CA SER A 70 5.64 -0.77 -17.07
C SER A 70 7.07 -1.22 -17.32
N GLN A 71 7.52 -2.24 -16.58
CA GLN A 71 8.87 -2.78 -16.72
C GLN A 71 8.93 -3.96 -17.70
N LEU A 72 10.11 -4.18 -18.27
CA LEU A 72 10.40 -5.38 -19.06
C LEU A 72 10.49 -6.57 -18.09
N ILE A 73 9.76 -7.65 -18.40
CA ILE A 73 9.85 -8.91 -17.66
C ILE A 73 10.66 -9.89 -18.50
N LEU A 74 11.72 -10.43 -17.91
CA LEU A 74 12.49 -11.49 -18.55
C LEU A 74 11.68 -12.80 -18.50
N LEU A 75 11.45 -13.38 -19.67
CA LEU A 75 10.83 -14.69 -19.77
C LEU A 75 11.87 -15.79 -19.56
N ASN A 76 11.43 -16.92 -19.01
CA ASN A 76 12.28 -18.10 -18.86
C ASN A 76 12.71 -18.66 -20.22
N ASN A 77 13.72 -19.53 -20.22
CA ASN A 77 14.15 -20.19 -21.44
C ASN A 77 13.01 -21.00 -22.07
N ASN A 78 12.87 -20.94 -23.40
CA ASN A 78 11.78 -21.54 -24.17
C ASN A 78 10.37 -21.22 -23.60
N PRO A 79 9.95 -19.94 -23.56
CA PRO A 79 8.71 -19.55 -22.90
C PRO A 79 7.46 -19.76 -23.75
N PHE A 80 7.61 -20.18 -25.02
CA PHE A 80 6.52 -20.27 -25.98
C PHE A 80 6.11 -21.71 -26.22
N GLU A 81 4.79 -21.93 -26.24
CA GLU A 81 4.18 -23.17 -26.71
C GLU A 81 3.11 -22.81 -27.74
N VAL A 82 3.19 -23.44 -28.91
CA VAL A 82 2.35 -23.11 -30.06
C VAL A 82 1.35 -24.22 -30.26
N VAL A 83 0.08 -23.84 -30.32
CA VAL A 83 -1.03 -24.76 -30.59
C VAL A 83 -1.76 -24.30 -31.84
N ASN A 84 -1.94 -25.22 -32.78
CA ASN A 84 -2.78 -24.99 -33.94
C ASN A 84 -4.10 -25.74 -33.73
N TYR A 85 -5.20 -25.00 -33.60
CA TYR A 85 -6.52 -25.58 -33.44
C TYR A 85 -7.51 -24.92 -34.40
N SER A 86 -8.22 -25.75 -35.17
CA SER A 86 -9.25 -25.31 -36.14
C SER A 86 -8.79 -24.18 -37.08
N GLY A 87 -7.54 -24.20 -37.53
CA GLY A 87 -6.96 -23.19 -38.43
C GLY A 87 -6.55 -21.87 -37.75
N THR A 88 -6.65 -21.79 -36.42
CA THR A 88 -6.14 -20.67 -35.62
C THR A 88 -4.87 -21.10 -34.88
N THR A 89 -3.84 -20.26 -34.94
CA THR A 89 -2.59 -20.45 -34.20
C THR A 89 -2.66 -19.69 -32.88
N TYR A 90 -2.54 -20.41 -31.77
CA TYR A 90 -2.45 -19.87 -30.43
C TYR A 90 -0.99 -19.96 -29.96
N VAL A 91 -0.50 -18.88 -29.34
CA VAL A 91 0.81 -18.85 -28.70
C VAL A 91 0.61 -18.70 -27.20
N ASN A 92 0.84 -19.78 -26.47
CA ASN A 92 0.89 -19.76 -25.02
C ASN A 92 2.26 -19.19 -24.60
N VAL A 93 2.24 -18.23 -23.66
CA VAL A 93 3.45 -17.60 -23.12
C VAL A 93 3.54 -17.91 -21.64
N TYR A 94 4.54 -18.68 -21.24
CA TYR A 94 4.80 -18.93 -19.83
C TYR A 94 5.56 -17.75 -19.21
N SER A 95 4.90 -17.04 -18.31
CA SER A 95 5.48 -15.97 -17.50
C SER A 95 5.09 -16.20 -16.06
N LEU A 96 6.06 -16.42 -15.18
CA LEU A 96 5.78 -16.60 -13.75
C LEU A 96 5.36 -15.26 -13.12
N ASP A 97 4.38 -15.29 -12.22
CA ASP A 97 3.91 -14.17 -11.40
C ASP A 97 3.76 -12.84 -12.15
N HIS A 98 3.19 -12.89 -13.36
CA HIS A 98 3.13 -11.72 -14.22
C HIS A 98 2.16 -10.63 -13.72
N GLN A 99 1.26 -10.94 -12.79
CA GLN A 99 0.27 -10.01 -12.21
C GLN A 99 -0.53 -9.20 -13.25
N ARG A 100 -0.79 -9.80 -14.42
CA ARG A 100 -1.55 -9.16 -15.52
C ARG A 100 -2.98 -9.69 -15.51
N ALA A 101 -3.93 -8.82 -15.82
CA ALA A 101 -5.34 -9.19 -15.99
C ALA A 101 -5.62 -9.66 -17.42
N ALA A 102 -6.66 -10.48 -17.60
CA ALA A 102 -7.20 -10.79 -18.93
C ALA A 102 -7.59 -9.48 -19.67
N GLY A 103 -7.32 -9.40 -20.96
CA GLY A 103 -7.55 -8.19 -21.75
C GLY A 103 -6.41 -7.16 -21.69
N SER A 104 -5.37 -7.41 -20.90
CA SER A 104 -4.18 -6.54 -20.87
C SER A 104 -3.44 -6.59 -22.20
N LYS A 105 -2.84 -5.46 -22.62
CA LYS A 105 -1.98 -5.41 -23.81
C LYS A 105 -0.53 -5.69 -23.44
N VAL A 106 0.08 -6.69 -24.08
CA VAL A 106 1.48 -7.08 -23.89
C VAL A 106 2.24 -6.99 -25.20
N ARG A 107 3.48 -6.52 -25.15
CA ARG A 107 4.41 -6.54 -26.28
C ARG A 107 5.56 -7.48 -25.96
N LEU A 108 5.78 -8.47 -26.81
CA LEU A 108 6.95 -9.33 -26.74
C LEU A 108 8.10 -8.66 -27.49
N ARG A 109 9.32 -8.86 -27.01
CA ARG A 109 10.52 -8.26 -27.60
C ARG A 109 11.63 -9.31 -27.65
N GLY A 110 12.42 -9.29 -28.71
CA GLY A 110 13.63 -10.08 -28.79
C GLY A 110 14.73 -9.54 -27.86
N PRO A 111 15.95 -10.12 -27.92
CA PRO A 111 17.06 -9.68 -27.08
C PRO A 111 17.40 -8.22 -27.36
N ALA A 112 17.60 -7.45 -26.29
CA ALA A 112 18.02 -6.05 -26.37
C ALA A 112 19.36 -5.96 -27.11
N GLN A 113 19.48 -4.95 -27.98
CA GLN A 113 20.69 -4.75 -28.77
C GLN A 113 20.91 -3.30 -29.12
N VAL A 114 22.17 -2.97 -29.35
CA VAL A 114 22.59 -1.63 -29.74
C VAL A 114 22.73 -1.61 -31.25
N THR A 115 21.69 -1.15 -31.94
CA THR A 115 21.67 -1.07 -33.41
C THR A 115 22.26 0.24 -33.94
N SER A 116 22.45 1.23 -33.08
CA SER A 116 23.08 2.51 -33.40
C SER A 116 23.73 3.12 -32.17
N VAL A 117 24.81 3.87 -32.37
CA VAL A 117 25.37 4.73 -31.32
C VAL A 117 24.33 5.80 -30.99
N GLY A 118 23.75 5.74 -29.80
CA GLY A 118 22.73 6.71 -29.40
C GLY A 118 23.34 8.08 -29.08
N SER A 119 22.49 9.11 -29.03
CA SER A 119 22.94 10.49 -28.87
C SER A 119 23.68 10.77 -27.57
N GLY A 120 23.53 9.91 -26.55
CA GLY A 120 24.38 9.80 -25.34
C GLY A 120 24.69 11.08 -24.54
N GLY A 121 24.09 12.22 -24.88
CA GLY A 121 24.35 13.49 -24.22
C GLY A 121 23.84 13.49 -22.79
N ALA A 122 24.29 14.48 -22.00
CA ALA A 122 24.00 14.59 -20.57
C ALA A 122 22.51 14.41 -20.21
N ASP A 123 21.60 14.82 -21.11
CA ASP A 123 20.15 14.80 -20.89
C ASP A 123 19.37 13.93 -21.89
N LYS A 124 20.02 13.03 -22.65
CA LYS A 124 19.34 12.17 -23.64
C LYS A 124 19.62 10.69 -23.41
N LEU A 125 18.55 9.94 -23.19
CA LEU A 125 18.60 8.48 -23.19
C LEU A 125 18.78 7.94 -24.62
N ASN A 126 19.52 6.85 -24.74
CA ASN A 126 19.58 6.11 -26.00
C ASN A 126 18.23 5.43 -26.26
N LEU A 127 17.84 5.37 -27.55
CA LEU A 127 16.63 4.67 -27.93
C LEU A 127 16.82 3.16 -27.69
N GLN A 128 15.83 2.54 -27.04
CA GLN A 128 15.85 1.10 -26.83
C GLN A 128 15.60 0.39 -28.17
N ALA A 129 16.48 -0.54 -28.52
CA ALA A 129 16.35 -1.39 -29.69
C ALA A 129 16.44 -2.87 -29.30
N PHE A 130 15.70 -3.71 -30.03
CA PHE A 130 15.56 -5.13 -29.78
C PHE A 130 15.68 -5.87 -31.12
N ALA A 131 16.26 -7.07 -31.12
CA ALA A 131 16.20 -7.91 -32.31
C ALA A 131 14.77 -8.31 -32.61
N PRO A 132 14.49 -8.65 -33.88
CA PRO A 132 13.36 -9.48 -34.20
C PRO A 132 13.34 -10.77 -33.37
N ILE A 133 12.17 -11.21 -32.95
CA ILE A 133 11.99 -12.56 -32.42
C ILE A 133 11.98 -13.52 -33.63
N ASN A 134 12.67 -14.66 -33.53
CA ASN A 134 12.66 -15.65 -34.59
C ASN A 134 11.22 -16.07 -34.93
N ASP A 135 10.95 -16.23 -36.23
CA ASP A 135 9.64 -16.63 -36.72
C ASP A 135 9.19 -17.94 -36.07
N ILE A 136 7.97 -17.91 -35.54
CA ILE A 136 7.27 -19.08 -35.06
C ILE A 136 6.42 -19.59 -36.23
N VAL A 137 6.38 -20.91 -36.45
CA VAL A 137 5.60 -21.48 -37.55
C VAL A 137 4.12 -21.07 -37.43
N GLY A 138 3.62 -20.32 -38.41
CA GLY A 138 2.25 -19.80 -38.43
C GLY A 138 2.07 -18.44 -37.74
N VAL A 139 3.13 -17.81 -37.23
CA VAL A 139 3.10 -16.50 -36.57
C VAL A 139 4.25 -15.63 -37.06
N THR A 140 3.92 -14.58 -37.81
CA THR A 140 4.89 -13.67 -38.44
C THR A 140 5.00 -12.31 -37.75
N ASP A 141 4.19 -12.05 -36.73
CA ASP A 141 4.04 -10.74 -36.11
C ASP A 141 4.28 -10.74 -34.60
N ILE A 142 4.89 -11.79 -34.04
CA ILE A 142 5.00 -12.03 -32.60
C ILE A 142 5.66 -10.88 -31.80
N ASP A 143 6.49 -10.06 -32.43
CA ASP A 143 7.18 -8.90 -31.85
C ASP A 143 6.56 -7.54 -32.25
N SER A 144 5.32 -7.56 -32.76
CA SER A 144 4.61 -6.39 -33.27
C SER A 144 4.61 -5.22 -32.27
N ALA A 145 4.95 -4.04 -32.78
CA ALA A 145 4.89 -2.80 -32.03
C ALA A 145 3.46 -2.44 -31.57
N THR A 146 2.39 -3.02 -32.10
CA THR A 146 1.04 -2.76 -31.57
C THR A 146 0.73 -3.57 -30.31
N GLY A 147 1.49 -4.63 -30.04
CA GLY A 147 1.26 -5.58 -28.96
C GLY A 147 -0.05 -6.37 -29.12
N PHE A 148 -0.22 -7.35 -28.23
CA PHE A 148 -1.30 -8.33 -28.24
C PHE A 148 -2.15 -8.22 -26.99
N THR A 149 -3.47 -8.35 -27.16
CA THR A 149 -4.39 -8.49 -26.04
C THR A 149 -4.32 -9.94 -25.55
N ILE A 150 -4.00 -10.14 -24.27
CA ILE A 150 -3.83 -11.48 -23.71
C ILE A 150 -5.12 -12.02 -23.11
N SER A 151 -5.29 -13.35 -23.20
CA SER A 151 -6.20 -14.09 -22.34
C SER A 151 -5.40 -14.79 -21.23
N LEU A 152 -6.04 -15.12 -20.11
CA LEU A 152 -5.42 -15.88 -19.04
C LEU A 152 -5.75 -17.37 -19.21
N GLY A 153 -4.82 -18.24 -18.80
CA GLY A 153 -4.91 -19.69 -18.96
C GLY A 153 -4.13 -20.20 -20.17
N LYS A 154 -3.92 -21.51 -20.23
CA LYS A 154 -3.13 -22.18 -21.28
C LYS A 154 -4.09 -22.85 -22.24
N ILE A 155 -4.02 -22.49 -23.51
CA ILE A 155 -4.77 -23.20 -24.55
C ILE A 155 -4.18 -24.61 -24.74
N ASP A 156 -5.01 -25.65 -24.58
CA ASP A 156 -4.68 -27.04 -24.88
C ASP A 156 -4.78 -27.35 -26.38
N SER A 157 -4.34 -28.54 -26.80
CA SER A 157 -4.40 -28.98 -28.20
C SER A 157 -5.81 -29.09 -28.80
N SER A 158 -6.84 -29.00 -27.96
CA SER A 158 -8.26 -29.03 -28.34
C SER A 158 -8.88 -27.62 -28.36
N GLY A 159 -8.10 -26.57 -28.12
CA GLY A 159 -8.56 -25.18 -28.13
C GLY A 159 -9.24 -24.72 -26.85
N ASN A 160 -9.14 -25.47 -25.75
CA ASN A 160 -9.71 -25.10 -24.45
C ASN A 160 -8.68 -24.41 -23.56
N VAL A 161 -9.15 -23.49 -22.70
CA VAL A 161 -8.34 -22.72 -21.72
C VAL A 161 -8.10 -23.52 -20.44
#